data_AF-A0AAE4G0G0-F1
#
_entry.id   AF-A0AAE4G0G0-F1
#
_cell.length_a   1.000
_cell.length_b   1.000
_cell.length_c   1.000
_cell.angle_alpha   90.00
_cell.angle_beta   90.00
_cell.angle_gamma   90.00
#
_symmetry.space_group_name_H-M   'P 1'
#
loop_
_entity.id
_entity.type
_entity.pdbx_description
1 polymer ?
#
loop_
_entity_poly.entity_id
_entity_poly.type
_entity_poly.pdbx_seq_one_letter_code
_entity_poly.pdbx_strand_id
1 'polypeptide(L)'
;MDVQSAQELARDVLNSRTAGYATVSPNGKYLSLVLRPPEVADDSPRPARQTPVVPAEQRTTVVVLDAVSGKPVRTVEVDGLVLGQALTSDSLAVETADAYYPAGAGKGRISVFSLTDTTSSPTSFNTSLWLAGSGKSSLLLSSQPVHLHDSTTTSTVTQVDLHGKHLASFTNSSEILLGGWIRRCTYLPDEGRIHWEVVDTNSGTVYNEDTDSAVARRVPTGPGLVMSEVVINDKGYRKAGTPRFWLSAADDGHHHTENLEQFKNN
;
A
#
# COMPACT_ATOMS: atom_id res chain seq x y z
N MET A 1 -13.80 -7.24 18.83
CA MET A 1 -12.35 -7.46 18.72
C MET A 1 -11.74 -6.96 20.01
N ASP A 2 -10.91 -7.77 20.68
CA ASP A 2 -10.24 -7.34 21.92
C ASP A 2 -9.13 -6.33 21.59
N VAL A 3 -8.82 -5.44 22.53
CA VAL A 3 -7.94 -4.27 22.33
C VAL A 3 -6.52 -4.70 21.97
N GLN A 4 -6.00 -5.77 22.58
CA GLN A 4 -4.67 -6.31 22.27
C GLN A 4 -4.59 -6.80 20.81
N SER A 5 -5.59 -7.54 20.33
CA SER A 5 -5.62 -8.01 18.94
C SER A 5 -5.72 -6.85 17.94
N ALA A 6 -6.46 -5.79 18.26
CA ALA A 6 -6.54 -4.60 17.40
C ALA A 6 -5.21 -3.82 17.37
N GLN A 7 -4.48 -3.76 18.49
CA GLN A 7 -3.17 -3.13 18.55
C GLN A 7 -2.12 -3.90 17.75
N GLU A 8 -2.12 -5.24 17.83
CA GLU A 8 -1.29 -6.11 16.98
C GLU A 8 -1.61 -5.90 15.49
N LEU A 9 -2.91 -5.85 15.15
CA LEU A 9 -3.40 -5.59 13.80
C LEU A 9 -2.85 -4.27 13.23
N ALA A 10 -3.00 -3.17 13.98
CA ALA A 10 -2.51 -1.86 13.59
C ALA A 10 -0.98 -1.82 13.45
N ARG A 11 -0.26 -2.58 14.29
CA ARG A 11 1.19 -2.72 14.18
C ARG A 11 1.60 -3.46 12.91
N ASP A 12 0.87 -4.51 12.54
CA ASP A 12 1.14 -5.31 11.34
C ASP A 12 0.80 -4.57 10.04
N VAL A 13 -0.27 -3.77 10.00
CA VAL A 13 -0.55 -2.87 8.85
C VAL A 13 0.65 -1.97 8.59
N LEU A 14 1.33 -1.52 9.64
CA LEU A 14 2.48 -0.65 9.52
C LEU A 14 3.75 -1.37 9.05
N ASN A 15 3.77 -2.70 9.02
CA ASN A 15 4.79 -3.48 8.31
C ASN A 15 4.52 -3.61 6.79
N SER A 16 3.35 -3.16 6.30
CA SER A 16 3.01 -3.19 4.87
C SER A 16 3.94 -2.31 4.03
N ARG A 17 4.32 -2.79 2.85
CA ARG A 17 5.09 -2.00 1.87
C ARG A 17 4.24 -0.99 1.11
N THR A 18 2.92 -1.15 1.10
CA THR A 18 1.99 -0.30 0.33
C THR A 18 1.39 0.80 1.19
N ALA A 19 1.25 0.55 2.50
CA ALA A 19 0.56 1.45 3.43
C ALA A 19 1.29 1.67 4.78
N GLY A 20 2.51 1.17 4.95
CA GLY A 20 3.16 1.06 6.26
C GLY A 20 4.12 2.20 6.67
N TYR A 21 5.01 1.91 7.61
CA TYR A 21 5.97 2.87 8.21
C TYR A 21 6.86 3.57 7.19
N ALA A 22 7.24 2.85 6.14
CA ALA A 22 8.05 3.34 5.05
C ALA A 22 7.43 2.94 3.72
N THR A 23 7.21 3.91 2.84
CA THR A 23 6.65 3.67 1.50
C THR A 23 7.30 4.59 0.48
N VAL A 24 7.30 4.18 -0.79
CA VAL A 24 7.86 4.93 -1.91
C VAL A 24 6.75 5.29 -2.91
N SER A 25 6.82 6.47 -3.50
CA SER A 25 5.83 6.89 -4.49
C SER A 25 5.89 6.03 -5.76
N PRO A 26 4.77 5.87 -6.49
CA PRO A 26 4.70 5.18 -7.77
C PRO A 26 5.74 5.64 -8.80
N ASN A 27 6.10 6.92 -8.80
CA ASN A 27 7.15 7.47 -9.68
C ASN A 27 8.57 7.38 -9.12
N GLY A 28 8.75 6.72 -7.96
CA GLY A 28 10.04 6.52 -7.32
C GLY A 28 10.72 7.80 -6.80
N LYS A 29 10.06 8.97 -6.87
CA LYS A 29 10.64 10.27 -6.49
C LYS A 29 10.62 10.54 -5.00
N TYR A 30 9.65 9.98 -4.27
CA TYR A 30 9.43 10.31 -2.87
C TYR A 30 9.48 9.05 -2.00
N LEU A 31 10.08 9.19 -0.83
CA LEU A 31 10.09 8.21 0.25
C LEU A 31 9.40 8.84 1.46
N SER A 32 8.44 8.16 2.07
CA SER A 32 7.77 8.66 3.29
C SER A 32 8.07 7.77 4.49
N LEU A 33 8.23 8.39 5.67
CA LEU A 33 8.54 7.73 6.94
C LEU A 33 7.60 8.24 8.04
N VAL A 34 6.91 7.31 8.72
CA VAL A 34 6.16 7.61 9.96
C VAL A 34 7.11 7.54 11.15
N LEU A 35 7.34 8.68 11.80
CA LEU A 35 8.20 8.79 12.97
C LEU A 35 7.36 8.64 14.24
N ARG A 36 7.18 7.40 14.71
CA ARG A 36 6.52 7.18 16.00
C ARG A 36 7.46 7.51 17.17
N PRO A 37 6.98 8.17 18.23
CA PRO A 37 7.75 8.32 19.46
C PRO A 37 8.11 6.94 20.06
N PRO A 38 9.29 6.77 20.68
CA PRO A 38 9.65 5.53 21.32
C PRO A 38 8.68 5.21 22.48
N GLU A 39 8.17 3.98 22.51
CA GLU A 39 7.54 3.40 23.71
C GLU A 39 8.66 3.16 24.71
N VAL A 40 8.61 3.82 25.87
CA VAL A 40 9.63 3.62 26.91
C VAL A 40 9.51 2.18 27.42
N ALA A 41 10.57 1.38 27.22
CA ALA A 41 10.67 0.01 27.72
C ALA A 41 10.60 0.01 29.26
N ASP A 42 9.74 -0.85 29.78
CA ASP A 42 9.39 -0.98 31.18
C ASP A 42 10.57 -1.57 31.98
N ASP A 43 11.27 -0.72 32.72
CA ASP A 43 12.24 -1.17 33.73
C ASP A 43 12.31 -0.15 34.89
N SER A 44 11.17 0.18 35.53
CA SER A 44 11.15 0.85 36.86
C SER A 44 9.77 0.92 37.51
N PRO A 45 9.64 0.62 38.82
CA PRO A 45 8.38 0.67 39.56
C PRO A 45 8.10 2.10 40.07
N ARG A 46 7.55 2.99 39.23
CA ARG A 46 6.85 4.25 39.59
C ARG A 46 6.34 4.93 38.32
N PRO A 47 5.23 5.71 38.38
CA PRO A 47 4.29 5.83 37.26
C PRO A 47 4.97 6.47 36.05
N ALA A 48 5.16 5.65 35.02
CA ALA A 48 5.66 6.04 33.73
C ALA A 48 4.87 7.24 33.20
N ARG A 49 5.57 8.22 32.63
CA ARG A 49 4.96 9.04 31.58
C ARG A 49 4.76 8.12 30.38
N GLN A 50 3.63 7.43 30.38
CA GLN A 50 3.17 6.57 29.32
C GLN A 50 3.11 7.40 28.03
N THR A 51 3.61 6.86 26.92
CA THR A 51 3.06 7.14 25.57
C THR A 51 1.54 7.23 25.73
N PRO A 52 0.83 8.26 25.21
CA PRO A 52 -0.59 8.41 25.51
C PRO A 52 -1.32 7.09 25.27
N VAL A 53 -1.87 6.52 26.35
CA VAL A 53 -2.62 5.25 26.36
C VAL A 53 -3.89 5.34 25.51
N VAL A 54 -4.24 6.56 25.07
CA VAL A 54 -5.40 6.89 24.27
C VAL A 54 -4.96 7.17 22.81
N PRO A 55 -5.32 6.32 21.84
CA PRO A 55 -4.97 6.51 20.43
C PRO A 55 -5.29 7.91 19.88
N ALA A 56 -6.41 8.50 20.28
CA ALA A 56 -6.85 9.84 19.87
C ALA A 56 -5.90 10.99 20.31
N GLU A 57 -5.13 10.80 21.38
CA GLU A 57 -4.21 11.81 21.92
C GLU A 57 -2.83 11.77 21.26
N GLN A 58 -2.58 10.80 20.38
CA GLN A 58 -1.30 10.68 19.71
C GLN A 58 -1.05 11.85 18.76
N ARG A 59 0.23 12.21 18.65
CA ARG A 59 0.78 13.20 17.71
C ARG A 59 1.98 12.55 17.04
N THR A 60 1.89 12.35 15.73
CA THR A 60 2.91 11.62 14.98
C THR A 60 3.44 12.50 13.85
N THR A 61 4.76 12.55 13.71
CA THR A 61 5.39 13.24 12.57
C THR A 61 5.53 12.27 11.40
N VAL A 62 5.11 12.70 10.21
CA VAL A 62 5.36 12.00 8.95
C VAL A 62 6.28 12.87 8.08
N VAL A 63 7.35 12.28 7.58
CA VAL A 63 8.37 12.98 6.77
C VAL A 63 8.43 12.35 5.39
N VAL A 64 8.32 13.19 4.37
CA VAL A 64 8.55 12.84 2.96
C VAL A 64 9.88 13.41 2.52
N LEU A 65 10.73 12.54 1.99
CA LEU A 65 12.04 12.85 1.44
C LEU A 65 12.02 12.69 -0.08
N ASP A 66 12.80 13.50 -0.78
CA ASP A 66 13.18 13.23 -2.16
C ASP A 66 14.12 12.01 -2.17
N ALA A 67 13.75 10.97 -2.91
CA ALA A 67 14.41 9.67 -2.87
C ALA A 67 15.84 9.70 -3.46
N VAL A 68 16.17 10.69 -4.28
CA VAL A 68 17.49 10.83 -4.92
C VAL A 68 18.45 11.62 -4.04
N SER A 69 18.02 12.78 -3.57
CA SER A 69 18.84 13.72 -2.78
C SER A 69 18.79 13.46 -1.28
N GLY A 70 17.78 12.73 -0.80
CA GLY A 70 17.52 12.50 0.62
C GLY A 70 17.01 13.73 1.38
N LYS A 71 16.74 14.84 0.69
CA LYS A 71 16.28 16.09 1.32
C LYS A 71 14.79 16.02 1.68
N PRO A 72 14.36 16.65 2.78
CA PRO A 72 12.95 16.73 3.12
C PRO A 72 12.19 17.58 2.09
N VAL A 73 11.10 17.02 1.59
CA VAL A 73 10.13 17.66 0.69
C VAL A 73 8.96 18.20 1.51
N ARG A 74 8.42 17.36 2.42
CA ARG A 74 7.28 17.75 3.26
C ARG A 74 7.39 17.06 4.63
N THR A 75 7.13 17.80 5.69
CA THR A 75 7.06 17.28 7.06
C THR A 75 5.74 17.72 7.65
N VAL A 76 4.97 16.79 8.19
CA VAL A 76 3.64 17.04 8.74
C VAL A 76 3.52 16.39 10.11
N GLU A 77 2.79 17.05 11.00
CA GLU A 77 2.32 16.45 12.24
C GLU A 77 0.84 16.11 12.07
N VAL A 78 0.45 14.90 12.47
CA VAL A 78 -0.94 14.44 12.40
C VAL A 78 -1.45 14.05 13.77
N ASP A 79 -2.74 14.32 13.96
CA ASP A 79 -3.48 14.06 15.19
C ASP A 79 -4.16 12.68 15.12
N GLY A 80 -4.10 11.95 16.24
CA GLY A 80 -4.63 10.60 16.37
C GLY A 80 -3.60 9.52 16.05
N LEU A 81 -4.00 8.27 16.24
CA LEU A 81 -3.15 7.12 15.93
C LEU A 81 -3.05 6.98 14.42
N VAL A 82 -1.82 7.00 13.90
CA VAL A 82 -1.56 6.67 12.49
C VAL A 82 -1.78 5.18 12.29
N LEU A 83 -2.74 4.83 11.44
CA LEU A 83 -3.01 3.45 11.03
C LEU A 83 -2.24 3.07 9.76
N GLY A 84 -1.96 4.04 8.89
CA GLY A 84 -1.21 3.82 7.66
C GLY A 84 -0.91 5.11 6.90
N GLN A 85 -0.08 5.01 5.86
CA GLN A 85 0.21 6.10 4.92
C GLN A 85 0.46 5.55 3.51
N ALA A 86 0.13 6.32 2.49
CA ALA A 86 0.39 5.96 1.10
C ALA A 86 0.87 7.18 0.31
N LEU A 87 1.72 6.95 -0.70
CA LEU A 87 2.17 8.00 -1.62
C LEU A 87 1.52 7.80 -2.98
N THR A 88 0.88 8.84 -3.53
CA THR A 88 0.67 8.92 -4.97
C THR A 88 1.93 9.49 -5.64
N SER A 89 1.88 9.77 -6.93
CA SER A 89 3.01 10.40 -7.63
C SER A 89 3.31 11.82 -7.13
N ASP A 90 2.39 12.47 -6.45
CA ASP A 90 2.45 13.89 -6.11
C ASP A 90 1.84 14.25 -4.74
N SER A 91 1.33 13.27 -3.98
CA SER A 91 0.62 13.52 -2.72
C SER A 91 0.96 12.45 -1.68
N LEU A 92 0.97 12.86 -0.42
CA LEU A 92 0.99 11.97 0.74
C LEU A 92 -0.42 11.85 1.31
N ALA A 93 -0.92 10.63 1.48
CA ALA A 93 -2.12 10.33 2.24
C ALA A 93 -1.74 9.69 3.57
N VAL A 94 -2.28 10.18 4.68
CA VAL A 94 -2.09 9.61 6.02
C VAL A 94 -3.45 9.28 6.62
N GLU A 95 -3.63 8.02 7.03
CA GLU A 95 -4.81 7.57 7.75
C GLU A 95 -4.57 7.66 9.26
N THR A 96 -5.43 8.40 9.95
CA THR A 96 -5.47 8.46 11.42
C THR A 96 -6.81 8.03 11.98
N ALA A 97 -6.81 7.60 13.24
CA ALA A 97 -8.00 7.19 13.96
C ALA A 97 -7.91 7.47 15.47
N ASP A 98 -9.07 7.56 16.11
CA ASP A 98 -9.27 7.64 17.56
C ASP A 98 -9.13 6.26 18.26
N ALA A 99 -8.98 5.18 17.48
CA ALA A 99 -8.81 3.81 17.94
C ALA A 99 -7.90 3.01 16.98
N TYR A 100 -7.57 1.76 17.32
CA TYR A 100 -6.73 0.86 16.52
C TYR A 100 -7.42 0.29 15.25
N TYR A 101 -8.43 0.98 14.73
CA TYR A 101 -9.16 0.63 13.52
C TYR A 101 -9.92 1.87 13.02
N PRO A 102 -10.23 2.00 11.73
CA PRO A 102 -10.87 3.22 11.20
C PRO A 102 -12.39 3.26 11.44
N ALA A 103 -13.06 2.12 11.51
CA ALA A 103 -14.52 2.07 11.63
C ALA A 103 -15.06 2.45 13.03
N GLY A 104 -16.33 2.85 13.11
CA GLY A 104 -17.04 3.03 14.38
C GLY A 104 -16.35 4.01 15.33
N ALA A 105 -15.95 3.53 16.51
CA ALA A 105 -15.25 4.32 17.52
C ALA A 105 -13.90 4.90 17.02
N GLY A 106 -13.33 4.31 15.97
CA GLY A 106 -12.10 4.77 15.36
C GLY A 106 -12.19 6.11 14.63
N LYS A 107 -13.38 6.47 14.11
CA LYS A 107 -13.59 7.73 13.36
C LYS A 107 -12.48 8.02 12.34
N GLY A 108 -12.13 7.00 11.55
CA GLY A 108 -11.02 7.05 10.60
C GLY A 108 -11.09 8.27 9.68
N ARG A 109 -9.94 8.91 9.49
CA ARG A 109 -9.77 10.08 8.64
C ARG A 109 -8.54 9.89 7.78
N ILE A 110 -8.66 10.18 6.48
CA ILE A 110 -7.53 10.31 5.58
C ILE A 110 -7.27 11.78 5.35
N SER A 111 -6.05 12.23 5.64
CA SER A 111 -5.57 13.57 5.32
C SER A 111 -4.61 13.49 4.13
N VAL A 112 -4.83 14.31 3.11
CA VAL A 112 -4.03 14.33 1.88
C VAL A 112 -3.25 15.63 1.78
N PHE A 113 -1.94 15.50 1.61
CA PHE A 113 -0.95 16.57 1.58
C PHE A 113 -0.27 16.60 0.22
N SER A 114 -0.34 17.73 -0.50
CA SER A 114 0.36 17.89 -1.78
C SER A 114 1.89 17.89 -1.60
N LEU A 115 2.61 17.21 -2.48
CA LEU A 115 4.08 17.23 -2.52
C LEU A 115 4.61 18.23 -3.55
N THR A 116 3.74 18.79 -4.39
CA THR A 116 4.07 19.81 -5.40
C THR A 116 3.76 21.22 -4.91
N ASP A 117 2.68 21.39 -4.15
CA ASP A 117 2.38 22.59 -3.36
C ASP A 117 2.48 22.25 -1.87
N THR A 118 3.70 22.28 -1.35
CA THR A 118 3.99 21.92 0.06
C THR A 118 3.48 22.94 1.07
N THR A 119 3.05 24.12 0.60
CA THR A 119 2.50 25.20 1.44
C THR A 119 0.99 25.13 1.59
N SER A 120 0.30 24.37 0.72
CA SER A 120 -1.14 24.16 0.80
C SER A 120 -1.57 23.45 2.07
N SER A 121 -2.71 23.85 2.62
CA SER A 121 -3.39 23.10 3.67
C SER A 121 -3.84 21.73 3.15
N PRO A 122 -3.80 20.67 3.98
CA PRO A 122 -4.30 19.37 3.56
C PRO A 122 -5.81 19.38 3.32
N THR A 123 -6.26 18.51 2.41
CA THR A 123 -7.66 18.09 2.35
C THR A 123 -7.85 16.86 3.25
N SER A 124 -9.09 16.58 3.65
CA SER A 124 -9.38 15.34 4.36
C SER A 124 -10.80 14.84 4.12
N PHE A 125 -10.98 13.53 4.29
CA PHE A 125 -12.28 12.87 4.27
C PHE A 125 -12.31 11.73 5.30
N ASN A 126 -13.51 11.38 5.75
CA ASN A 126 -13.70 10.29 6.71
C ASN A 126 -13.74 8.94 5.98
N THR A 127 -13.27 7.88 6.64
CA THR A 127 -13.31 6.52 6.13
C THR A 127 -13.60 5.53 7.26
N SER A 128 -14.34 4.47 6.94
CA SER A 128 -14.46 3.28 7.79
C SER A 128 -13.63 2.10 7.25
N LEU A 129 -12.92 2.31 6.14
CA LEU A 129 -12.05 1.36 5.47
C LEU A 129 -10.58 1.72 5.73
N TRP A 130 -9.74 0.71 5.79
CA TRP A 130 -8.28 0.84 5.96
C TRP A 130 -7.63 1.40 4.71
N LEU A 131 -6.70 2.34 4.87
CA LEU A 131 -5.81 2.75 3.79
C LEU A 131 -4.87 1.58 3.45
N ALA A 132 -5.03 1.03 2.26
CA ALA A 132 -4.38 -0.21 1.87
C ALA A 132 -3.27 -0.01 0.83
N GLY A 133 -3.27 1.13 0.14
CA GLY A 133 -2.22 1.55 -0.77
C GLY A 133 -2.66 2.69 -1.66
N SER A 134 -1.95 2.88 -2.75
CA SER A 134 -2.19 3.94 -3.71
C SER A 134 -1.78 3.51 -5.11
N GLY A 135 -2.43 4.10 -6.10
CA GLY A 135 -1.95 4.15 -7.48
C GLY A 135 -1.26 5.49 -7.77
N LYS A 136 -1.11 5.80 -9.05
CA LYS A 136 -0.49 7.03 -9.54
C LYS A 136 -1.13 8.29 -8.98
N SER A 137 -2.46 8.32 -8.88
CA SER A 137 -3.27 9.50 -8.49
C SER A 137 -4.55 9.15 -7.71
N SER A 138 -4.63 7.94 -7.15
CA SER A 138 -5.79 7.45 -6.41
C SER A 138 -5.36 6.66 -5.18
N LEU A 139 -6.25 6.52 -4.20
CA LEU A 139 -6.05 5.72 -3.00
C LEU A 139 -6.83 4.41 -3.10
N LEU A 140 -6.30 3.37 -2.49
CA LEU A 140 -6.92 2.05 -2.39
C LEU A 140 -7.29 1.80 -0.94
N LEU A 141 -8.57 1.59 -0.68
CA LEU A 141 -9.14 1.35 0.64
C LEU A 141 -9.66 -0.08 0.74
N SER A 142 -9.47 -0.74 1.88
CA SER A 142 -9.92 -2.11 2.10
C SER A 142 -10.80 -2.24 3.34
N SER A 143 -11.78 -3.14 3.29
CA SER A 143 -12.58 -3.51 4.46
C SER A 143 -11.77 -4.29 5.50
N GLN A 144 -10.61 -4.82 5.10
CA GLN A 144 -9.69 -5.54 5.97
C GLN A 144 -8.34 -4.81 6.04
N PRO A 145 -7.70 -4.82 7.22
CA PRO A 145 -6.33 -4.33 7.36
C PRO A 145 -5.36 -5.10 6.45
N VAL A 146 -4.32 -4.43 5.96
CA VAL A 146 -3.29 -5.03 5.11
C VAL A 146 -2.39 -5.93 5.97
N HIS A 147 -2.69 -7.22 6.05
CA HIS A 147 -1.78 -8.21 6.63
C HIS A 147 -1.03 -8.98 5.57
N LEU A 148 0.08 -9.58 5.99
CA LEU A 148 0.83 -10.58 5.28
C LEU A 148 -0.11 -11.77 4.98
N HIS A 149 -0.73 -11.77 3.80
CA HIS A 149 -1.80 -12.69 3.44
C HIS A 149 -1.36 -14.16 3.49
N ASP A 150 -2.21 -15.02 4.08
CA ASP A 150 -2.39 -16.35 3.53
C ASP A 150 -3.01 -16.18 2.13
N SER A 151 -2.49 -16.90 1.14
CA SER A 151 -2.77 -16.71 -0.28
C SER A 151 -4.22 -17.03 -0.71
N THR A 152 -5.17 -17.22 0.20
CA THR A 152 -6.56 -17.59 -0.10
C THR A 152 -7.61 -16.65 0.51
N THR A 153 -7.22 -15.72 1.37
CA THR A 153 -8.16 -14.72 1.92
C THR A 153 -8.32 -13.55 0.96
N THR A 154 -9.57 -13.24 0.59
CA THR A 154 -9.88 -12.12 -0.30
C THR A 154 -10.74 -11.06 0.36
N SER A 155 -10.54 -9.80 -0.03
CA SER A 155 -11.33 -8.65 0.38
C SER A 155 -11.81 -7.84 -0.82
N THR A 156 -12.70 -6.87 -0.56
CA THR A 156 -13.08 -5.87 -1.56
C THR A 156 -12.22 -4.63 -1.38
N VAL A 157 -11.49 -4.26 -2.42
CA VAL A 157 -10.72 -3.02 -2.48
C VAL A 157 -11.55 -1.95 -3.19
N THR A 158 -11.66 -0.79 -2.57
CA THR A 158 -12.35 0.39 -3.10
C THR A 158 -11.32 1.44 -3.50
N GLN A 159 -11.31 1.81 -4.76
CA GLN A 159 -10.48 2.90 -5.27
C GLN A 159 -11.23 4.22 -5.12
N VAL A 160 -10.57 5.21 -4.55
CA VAL A 160 -11.08 6.57 -4.38
C VAL A 160 -10.11 7.59 -4.92
N ASP A 161 -10.62 8.76 -5.31
CA ASP A 161 -9.76 9.91 -5.56
C ASP A 161 -9.19 10.50 -4.24
N LEU A 162 -8.38 11.54 -4.36
CA LEU A 162 -7.74 12.21 -3.22
C LEU A 162 -8.72 13.00 -2.32
N HIS A 163 -10.01 13.05 -2.69
CA HIS A 163 -11.08 13.67 -1.94
C HIS A 163 -12.09 12.64 -1.39
N GLY A 164 -11.80 11.34 -1.53
CA GLY A 164 -12.65 10.26 -1.05
C GLY A 164 -13.82 9.92 -1.97
N LYS A 165 -13.87 10.46 -3.19
CA LYS A 165 -14.90 10.09 -4.17
C LYS A 165 -14.59 8.70 -4.70
N HIS A 166 -15.60 7.83 -4.70
CA HIS A 166 -15.52 6.50 -5.30
C HIS A 166 -15.18 6.57 -6.79
N LEU A 167 -14.24 5.72 -7.22
CA LEU A 167 -13.84 5.54 -8.62
C LEU A 167 -14.17 4.13 -9.12
N ALA A 168 -13.78 3.09 -8.35
CA ALA A 168 -13.96 1.70 -8.72
C ALA A 168 -13.96 0.78 -7.49
N SER A 169 -14.43 -0.47 -7.67
CA SER A 169 -14.37 -1.51 -6.65
C SER A 169 -13.89 -2.83 -7.26
N PHE A 170 -12.97 -3.50 -6.56
CA PHE A 170 -12.33 -4.73 -6.98
C PHE A 170 -12.62 -5.81 -5.94
N THR A 171 -13.50 -6.74 -6.29
CA THR A 171 -13.81 -7.91 -5.45
C THR A 171 -12.73 -8.98 -5.58
N ASN A 172 -12.73 -9.97 -4.69
CA ASN A 172 -11.80 -11.10 -4.73
C ASN A 172 -10.31 -10.67 -4.70
N SER A 173 -10.02 -9.52 -4.07
CA SER A 173 -8.68 -8.96 -3.98
C SER A 173 -7.89 -9.70 -2.91
N SER A 174 -6.79 -10.33 -3.32
CA SER A 174 -5.92 -11.14 -2.47
C SER A 174 -4.65 -10.40 -2.02
N GLU A 175 -4.18 -9.44 -2.82
CA GLU A 175 -2.96 -8.68 -2.53
C GLU A 175 -3.05 -7.32 -3.24
N ILE A 176 -2.55 -6.28 -2.58
CA ILE A 176 -2.29 -4.99 -3.19
C ILE A 176 -0.77 -4.86 -3.35
N LEU A 177 -0.32 -4.68 -4.57
CA LEU A 177 1.07 -4.50 -4.91
C LEU A 177 1.39 -3.01 -4.97
N LEU A 178 2.59 -2.65 -4.49
CA LEU A 178 3.09 -1.29 -4.53
C LEU A 178 3.04 -0.75 -5.96
N GLY A 179 2.40 0.40 -6.17
CA GLY A 179 2.27 1.03 -7.49
C GLY A 179 0.85 1.03 -8.06
N GLY A 180 -0.12 0.45 -7.33
CA GLY A 180 -1.53 0.48 -7.69
C GLY A 180 -1.96 -0.74 -8.49
N TRP A 181 -1.36 -1.90 -8.24
CA TRP A 181 -1.86 -3.16 -8.81
C TRP A 181 -2.58 -3.97 -7.75
N ILE A 182 -3.65 -4.65 -8.16
CA ILE A 182 -4.43 -5.53 -7.29
C ILE A 182 -4.38 -6.94 -7.89
N ARG A 183 -3.83 -7.88 -7.14
CA ARG A 183 -3.89 -9.30 -7.49
C ARG A 183 -5.21 -9.88 -6.98
N ARG A 184 -5.99 -10.47 -7.87
CA ARG A 184 -7.26 -11.12 -7.57
C ARG A 184 -7.17 -12.62 -7.79
N CYS A 185 -8.00 -13.36 -7.07
CA CYS A 185 -8.15 -14.79 -7.28
C CYS A 185 -9.63 -15.19 -7.31
N THR A 186 -10.02 -15.97 -8.31
CA THR A 186 -11.39 -16.50 -8.41
C THR A 186 -11.34 -18.02 -8.48
N TYR A 187 -12.07 -18.69 -7.58
CA TYR A 187 -12.20 -20.15 -7.66
C TYR A 187 -13.13 -20.53 -8.82
N LEU A 188 -12.61 -21.36 -9.74
CA LEU A 188 -13.35 -21.89 -10.88
C LEU A 188 -13.77 -23.35 -10.55
N PRO A 189 -15.00 -23.59 -10.07
CA PRO A 189 -15.42 -24.91 -9.59
C PRO A 189 -15.41 -25.96 -10.70
N ASP A 190 -15.78 -25.58 -11.93
CA ASP A 190 -15.85 -26.49 -13.07
C ASP A 190 -14.45 -26.97 -13.53
N GLU A 191 -13.41 -26.18 -13.24
CA GLU A 191 -12.02 -26.50 -13.56
C GLU A 191 -11.23 -27.03 -12.36
N GLY A 192 -11.82 -27.01 -11.15
CA GLY A 192 -11.17 -27.44 -9.91
C GLY A 192 -9.91 -26.64 -9.57
N ARG A 193 -9.80 -25.38 -10.02
CA ARG A 193 -8.60 -24.54 -9.84
C ARG A 193 -8.94 -23.10 -9.49
N ILE A 194 -7.93 -22.37 -9.02
CA ILE A 194 -8.01 -20.92 -8.79
C ILE A 194 -7.44 -20.21 -10.02
N HIS A 195 -8.22 -19.28 -10.57
CA HIS A 195 -7.79 -18.34 -11.60
C HIS A 195 -7.17 -17.10 -10.94
N TRP A 196 -5.98 -16.73 -11.40
CA TRP A 196 -5.25 -15.56 -10.90
C TRP A 196 -5.14 -14.48 -11.97
N GLU A 197 -5.29 -13.23 -11.54
CA GLU A 197 -5.15 -12.07 -12.40
C GLU A 197 -4.62 -10.87 -11.63
N VAL A 198 -4.00 -9.95 -12.34
CA VAL A 198 -3.56 -8.65 -11.81
C VAL A 198 -4.29 -7.54 -12.54
N VAL A 199 -4.91 -6.65 -11.76
CA VAL A 199 -5.56 -5.44 -12.26
C VAL A 199 -4.64 -4.26 -12.02
N ASP A 200 -4.33 -3.52 -13.08
CA ASP A 200 -3.72 -2.20 -12.98
C ASP A 200 -4.81 -1.16 -12.72
N THR A 201 -4.80 -0.56 -11.53
CA THR A 201 -5.82 0.43 -11.14
C THR A 201 -5.63 1.79 -11.80
N ASN A 202 -4.48 2.04 -12.43
CA ASN A 202 -4.23 3.28 -13.17
C ASN A 202 -4.87 3.25 -14.56
N SER A 203 -4.89 2.08 -15.20
CA SER A 203 -5.41 1.89 -16.57
C SER A 203 -6.73 1.12 -16.65
N GLY A 204 -7.06 0.34 -15.62
CA GLY A 204 -8.15 -0.64 -15.62
C GLY A 204 -7.81 -1.94 -16.36
N THR A 205 -6.58 -2.08 -16.88
CA THR A 205 -6.15 -3.27 -17.62
C THR A 205 -6.03 -4.47 -16.69
N VAL A 206 -6.45 -5.63 -17.19
CA VAL A 206 -6.42 -6.90 -16.47
C VAL A 206 -5.44 -7.85 -17.16
N TYR A 207 -4.53 -8.42 -16.37
CA TYR A 207 -3.49 -9.34 -16.81
C TYR A 207 -3.75 -10.73 -16.23
N ASN A 208 -3.74 -11.75 -17.08
CA ASN A 208 -3.94 -13.14 -16.67
C ASN A 208 -2.65 -13.73 -16.08
N GLU A 209 -2.68 -14.14 -14.81
CA GLU A 209 -1.54 -14.78 -14.13
C GLU A 209 -1.59 -16.32 -14.14
N ASP A 210 -2.53 -16.92 -14.87
CA ASP A 210 -2.52 -18.36 -15.13
C ASP A 210 -1.42 -18.76 -16.12
N THR A 211 -1.09 -17.86 -17.05
CA THR A 211 -0.08 -18.07 -18.10
C THR A 211 1.14 -17.17 -17.94
N ASP A 212 0.98 -16.03 -17.29
CA ASP A 212 2.06 -15.09 -17.01
C ASP A 212 2.34 -15.00 -15.49
N SER A 213 3.52 -14.53 -15.14
CA SER A 213 3.94 -14.26 -13.78
C SER A 213 4.19 -12.76 -13.65
N ALA A 214 3.45 -12.11 -12.74
CA ALA A 214 3.65 -10.72 -12.39
C ALA A 214 4.49 -10.61 -11.13
N VAL A 215 5.66 -9.99 -11.24
CA VAL A 215 6.58 -9.83 -10.10
C VAL A 215 6.90 -8.36 -9.91
N ALA A 216 6.56 -7.83 -8.73
CA ALA A 216 6.92 -6.47 -8.36
C ALA A 216 8.45 -6.35 -8.29
N ARG A 217 9.01 -5.42 -9.07
CA ARG A 217 10.46 -5.17 -9.16
C ARG A 217 10.72 -3.68 -9.33
N ARG A 218 11.97 -3.28 -9.10
CA ARG A 218 12.43 -1.96 -9.55
C ARG A 218 12.59 -2.00 -11.07
N VAL A 219 11.96 -1.05 -11.75
CA VAL A 219 12.09 -0.78 -13.18
C VAL A 219 12.81 0.56 -13.39
N PRO A 220 13.23 0.94 -14.61
CA PRO A 220 13.97 2.18 -14.84
C PRO A 220 13.29 3.45 -14.30
N THR A 221 11.95 3.46 -14.24
CA THR A 221 11.12 4.59 -13.79
C THR A 221 10.74 4.54 -12.31
N GLY A 222 11.24 3.57 -11.53
CA GLY A 222 10.92 3.42 -10.10
C GLY A 222 10.29 2.06 -9.78
N PRO A 223 9.27 2.00 -8.90
CA PRO A 223 8.47 0.81 -8.70
C PRO A 223 7.79 0.35 -10.00
N GLY A 224 7.77 -0.96 -10.25
CA GLY A 224 7.20 -1.53 -11.46
C GLY A 224 6.77 -2.98 -11.27
N LEU A 225 6.09 -3.49 -12.29
CA LEU A 225 5.64 -4.88 -12.37
C LEU A 225 6.24 -5.52 -13.62
N VAL A 226 7.01 -6.58 -13.45
CA VAL A 226 7.60 -7.33 -14.57
C VAL A 226 6.71 -8.50 -14.90
N MET A 227 6.23 -8.56 -16.15
CA MET A 227 5.41 -9.62 -16.68
C MET A 227 6.28 -10.60 -17.43
N SER A 228 6.30 -11.86 -16.99
CA SER A 228 7.13 -12.93 -17.57
C SER A 228 6.27 -14.13 -17.93
N GLU A 229 6.72 -14.91 -18.90
CA GLU A 229 6.14 -16.24 -19.12
C GLU A 229 6.28 -17.10 -17.87
N VAL A 230 5.29 -17.96 -17.59
CA VAL A 230 5.41 -18.95 -16.53
C VAL A 230 6.14 -20.19 -17.05
N VAL A 231 7.20 -20.59 -16.36
CA VAL A 231 7.88 -21.87 -16.57
C VAL A 231 7.76 -22.75 -15.34
N ILE A 232 7.77 -24.06 -15.52
CA ILE A 232 7.74 -25.02 -14.42
C ILE A 232 9.18 -25.46 -14.13
N ASN A 233 9.61 -25.33 -12.87
CA ASN A 233 10.94 -25.76 -12.46
C ASN A 233 11.03 -27.29 -12.30
N ASP A 234 12.24 -27.78 -12.02
CA ASP A 234 12.57 -29.19 -11.78
C ASP A 234 11.74 -29.84 -10.64
N LYS A 235 11.22 -29.02 -9.72
CA LYS A 235 10.38 -29.44 -8.60
C LYS A 235 8.87 -29.33 -8.88
N GLY A 236 8.47 -28.96 -10.09
CA GLY A 236 7.07 -28.80 -10.47
C GLY A 236 6.42 -27.48 -10.04
N TYR A 237 7.19 -26.53 -9.50
CA TYR A 237 6.68 -25.21 -9.10
C TYR A 237 6.75 -24.21 -10.25
N ARG A 238 5.74 -23.33 -10.32
CA ARG A 238 5.73 -22.18 -11.23
C ARG A 238 6.87 -21.21 -10.87
N LYS A 239 7.61 -20.76 -11.86
CA LYS A 239 8.66 -19.74 -11.77
C LYS A 239 8.48 -18.73 -12.92
N ALA A 240 8.88 -17.48 -12.69
CA ALA A 240 9.05 -16.50 -13.76
C ALA A 240 10.15 -16.96 -14.73
N GLY A 241 9.77 -17.09 -16.00
CA GLY A 241 10.64 -17.41 -17.13
C GLY A 241 11.12 -16.15 -17.84
N THR A 242 11.02 -16.13 -19.17
CA THR A 242 11.46 -14.99 -19.98
C THR A 242 10.57 -13.77 -19.74
N PRO A 243 11.12 -12.60 -19.36
CA PRO A 243 10.39 -11.35 -19.27
C PRO A 243 9.81 -10.95 -20.64
N ARG A 244 8.53 -10.62 -20.70
CA ARG A 244 7.84 -10.17 -21.92
C ARG A 244 7.78 -8.65 -22.01
N PHE A 245 7.39 -8.01 -20.92
CA PHE A 245 7.29 -6.56 -20.77
C PHE A 245 7.33 -6.19 -19.28
N TRP A 246 7.46 -4.90 -18.99
CA TRP A 246 7.27 -4.36 -17.65
C TRP A 246 6.32 -3.17 -17.69
N LEU A 247 5.70 -2.89 -16.54
CA LEU A 247 4.78 -1.78 -16.30
C LEU A 247 5.41 -0.82 -15.29
N SER A 248 5.28 0.49 -15.51
CA SER A 248 5.68 1.50 -14.52
C SER A 248 4.51 1.81 -13.60
N ALA A 249 4.74 1.91 -12.30
CA ALA A 249 3.70 2.37 -11.38
C ALA A 249 3.25 3.82 -11.64
N ALA A 250 4.04 4.60 -12.39
CA ALA A 250 3.79 5.99 -12.71
C ALA A 250 3.17 6.23 -14.10
N ASP A 251 3.00 5.19 -14.91
CA ASP A 251 2.40 5.29 -16.24
C ASP A 251 0.88 5.03 -16.20
N ASP A 252 0.28 4.90 -17.37
CA ASP A 252 -1.13 4.58 -17.61
C ASP A 252 -1.31 3.13 -18.10
N GLY A 253 -0.46 2.21 -17.62
CA GLY A 253 -0.46 0.80 -17.98
C GLY A 253 0.30 0.49 -19.27
N HIS A 254 1.21 1.37 -19.69
CA HIS A 254 1.98 1.19 -20.92
C HIS A 254 2.94 -0.01 -20.83
N HIS A 255 2.98 -0.82 -21.89
CA HIS A 255 3.87 -1.98 -21.94
C HIS A 255 5.26 -1.55 -22.42
N HIS A 256 6.23 -1.65 -21.53
CA HIS A 256 7.61 -1.39 -21.85
C HIS A 256 8.35 -2.69 -22.21
N THR A 257 9.02 -2.70 -23.35
CA THR A 257 9.74 -3.88 -23.88
C THR A 257 11.25 -3.64 -24.02
N GLU A 258 11.69 -2.41 -23.75
CA GLU A 258 13.09 -2.05 -23.64
C GLU A 258 13.74 -2.61 -22.36
N ASN A 259 15.05 -2.85 -22.43
CA ASN A 259 15.88 -3.25 -21.29
C ASN A 259 15.43 -4.52 -20.54
N LEU A 260 14.69 -5.43 -21.18
CA LEU A 260 14.22 -6.67 -20.55
C LEU A 260 15.35 -7.59 -20.07
N GLU A 261 16.52 -7.48 -20.70
CA GLU A 261 17.73 -8.23 -20.32
C GLU A 261 18.10 -8.05 -18.85
N GLN A 262 17.76 -6.91 -18.24
CA GLN A 262 18.03 -6.63 -16.82
C GLN A 262 17.24 -7.54 -15.86
N PHE A 263 16.18 -8.20 -16.34
CA PHE A 263 15.29 -9.02 -15.51
C PHE A 263 15.53 -10.54 -15.64
N LYS A 264 16.39 -10.98 -16.58
CA LYS A 264 16.59 -12.40 -16.92
C LYS A 264 17.36 -13.23 -15.87
N ASN A 265 18.02 -12.58 -14.89
CA ASN A 265 19.01 -13.23 -14.01
C ASN A 265 18.73 -13.10 -12.50
N ASN A 266 17.47 -13.13 -12.05
CA ASN A 266 17.13 -13.17 -10.61
C ASN A 266 16.06 -14.23 -10.31
#